data_AF-A0AAU1SUQ4-F1
#
_entry.id   AF-A0AAU1SUQ4-F1
#
_cell.length_a   1.000
_cell.length_b   1.000
_cell.length_c   1.000
_cell.angle_alpha   90.00
_cell.angle_beta   90.00
_cell.angle_gamma   90.00
#
_symmetry.space_group_name_H-M   'P 1'
#
loop_
_entity.id
_entity.type
_entity.pdbx_description
1 polymer ?
#
loop_
_entity_poly.entity_id
_entity_poly.type
_entity_poly.pdbx_seq_one_letter_code
_entity_poly.pdbx_strand_id
1 'polypeptide(L)'
;MVESEGGEAGDGAAEVLDRPLPEGVRRRVVQIVSDGFGGLTVAELPPQLRQYARFTPTRRAKFAGNAMAAAVESDTLFRQRIGERLREAQPELAGALDAGAPPPAADPLDVAAAAYVLRPTGWVKLVAAAGEEAVRADAERADEEARAELERLRAEVEAAREQTRSETERLRTELESAKKEAESLHRKLRSALSDVKRGEAALRKVHGETEAVRAETHAQLSAADSETRRLKARLGETEAALEASRKAAREGRSVEDMRVRLLLDTVLESAQGLRRELALPPVSVRPAETVDAVEPGRMSPKDIAARALSEHDPAILDQLLALPQAHLVVDGYNVTKTGYPTMPLEKQRLRLLGSLSQLAAQTGAEVTCVFDGAELAAPVLLAPPRGVRVLFSKAGVTADELIRQLVRAEPSGRPVVVVSTDREVADGVAKSGARPVASVTLLKRLSRG
;
A
#
# COMPACT_ATOMS: atom_id res chain seq x y z
N MET A 1 -112.70 34.12 -13.92
CA MET A 1 -113.90 34.73 -14.50
C MET A 1 -113.92 36.20 -14.12
N VAL A 2 -113.56 37.06 -15.05
CA VAL A 2 -114.11 38.42 -15.21
C VAL A 2 -114.28 38.55 -16.71
N GLU A 3 -115.50 38.75 -17.17
CA GLU A 3 -115.81 38.87 -18.60
C GLU A 3 -115.69 40.32 -19.07
N SER A 4 -115.49 40.47 -20.38
CA SER A 4 -116.01 41.57 -21.20
C SER A 4 -115.84 43.01 -20.71
N GLU A 5 -115.08 43.79 -21.48
CA GLU A 5 -115.73 44.87 -22.23
C GLU A 5 -115.01 45.13 -23.55
N GLY A 6 -115.77 45.17 -24.65
CA GLY A 6 -115.27 45.57 -25.95
C GLY A 6 -115.23 47.09 -26.04
N GLY A 7 -114.04 47.66 -26.23
CA GLY A 7 -113.86 49.08 -26.56
C GLY A 7 -113.86 49.29 -28.07
N GLU A 8 -114.74 50.15 -28.55
CA GLU A 8 -114.95 50.42 -29.98
C GLU A 8 -113.78 51.14 -30.66
N ALA A 9 -113.78 51.13 -32.00
CA ALA A 9 -112.85 51.90 -32.80
C ALA A 9 -113.23 53.40 -32.80
N GLY A 10 -112.41 54.18 -32.09
CA GLY A 10 -112.34 55.64 -32.10
C GLY A 10 -111.13 56.06 -31.26
N ASP A 11 -110.38 57.12 -31.53
CA ASP A 11 -110.49 58.19 -32.51
C ASP A 11 -109.06 58.55 -32.96
N GLY A 12 -108.88 59.37 -34.01
CA GLY A 12 -107.59 59.74 -34.60
C GLY A 12 -106.73 60.69 -33.76
N ALA A 13 -106.57 60.40 -32.46
CA ALA A 13 -105.60 61.08 -31.60
C ALA A 13 -104.19 60.85 -32.14
N ALA A 14 -103.44 61.93 -32.36
CA ALA A 14 -102.07 61.82 -32.86
C ALA A 14 -101.21 61.06 -31.85
N GLU A 15 -100.82 59.83 -32.18
CA GLU A 15 -99.89 59.05 -31.36
C GLU A 15 -98.54 59.78 -31.25
N VAL A 16 -98.22 60.24 -30.03
CA VAL A 16 -96.95 60.87 -29.67
C VAL A 16 -96.10 59.87 -28.88
N LEU A 17 -94.78 59.90 -29.09
CA LEU A 17 -93.84 59.08 -28.35
C LEU A 17 -93.30 59.89 -27.16
N ASP A 18 -93.75 59.56 -25.95
CA ASP A 18 -93.38 60.28 -24.70
C ASP A 18 -91.93 60.04 -24.23
N ARG A 19 -91.17 59.19 -24.93
CA ARG A 19 -89.79 58.79 -24.58
C ARG A 19 -88.86 58.97 -25.78
N PRO A 20 -87.56 59.25 -25.57
CA PRO A 20 -86.60 59.23 -26.67
C PRO A 20 -86.54 57.84 -27.32
N LEU A 21 -86.29 57.79 -28.63
CA LEU A 21 -86.20 56.52 -29.37
C LEU A 21 -85.10 55.62 -28.75
N PRO A 22 -85.34 54.31 -28.58
CA PRO A 22 -84.30 53.34 -28.26
C PRO A 22 -83.15 53.42 -29.26
N GLU A 23 -81.90 53.28 -28.81
CA GLU A 23 -80.75 53.57 -29.67
C GLU A 23 -80.66 52.64 -30.89
N GLY A 24 -81.02 51.35 -30.72
CA GLY A 24 -81.11 50.40 -31.83
C GLY A 24 -82.10 50.85 -32.91
N VAL A 25 -83.33 51.22 -32.50
CA VAL A 25 -84.37 51.74 -33.41
C VAL A 25 -83.90 53.04 -34.08
N ARG A 26 -83.28 53.97 -33.32
CA ARG A 26 -82.73 55.22 -33.86
C ARG A 26 -81.66 54.98 -34.93
N ARG A 27 -80.71 54.06 -34.70
CA ARG A 27 -79.67 53.70 -35.69
C ARG A 27 -80.33 53.17 -36.97
N ARG A 28 -81.38 52.36 -36.85
CA ARG A 28 -82.08 51.76 -38.00
C ARG A 28 -82.98 52.76 -38.74
N VAL A 29 -83.64 53.69 -38.04
CA VAL A 29 -84.32 54.85 -38.65
C VAL A 29 -83.33 55.69 -39.45
N VAL A 30 -82.14 55.99 -38.92
CA VAL A 30 -81.09 56.72 -39.66
C VAL A 30 -80.64 55.98 -40.93
N GLN A 31 -80.58 54.65 -40.90
CA GLN A 31 -80.27 53.85 -42.08
C GLN A 31 -81.37 53.98 -43.15
N ILE A 32 -82.63 53.73 -42.78
CA ILE A 32 -83.81 53.89 -43.67
C ILE A 32 -83.83 55.29 -44.30
N VAL A 33 -83.58 56.33 -43.51
CA VAL A 33 -83.50 57.71 -43.99
C VAL A 33 -82.34 57.91 -44.95
N SER A 34 -81.14 57.43 -44.62
CA SER A 34 -79.94 57.58 -45.47
C SER A 34 -80.06 56.89 -46.83
N ASP A 35 -80.83 55.80 -46.89
CA ASP A 35 -81.13 55.05 -48.11
C ASP A 35 -82.19 55.78 -48.95
N GLY A 36 -83.33 56.17 -48.36
CA GLY A 36 -84.36 56.98 -49.03
C GLY A 36 -83.84 58.36 -49.49
N PHE A 37 -82.90 58.95 -48.73
CA PHE A 37 -82.22 60.21 -49.05
C PHE A 37 -81.43 60.17 -50.36
N GLY A 38 -81.05 58.98 -50.85
CA GLY A 38 -80.41 58.82 -52.16
C GLY A 38 -81.34 59.12 -53.35
N GLY A 39 -82.66 59.04 -53.16
CA GLY A 39 -83.66 59.26 -54.21
C GLY A 39 -84.24 60.69 -54.27
N LEU A 40 -83.90 61.56 -53.31
CA LEU A 40 -84.48 62.91 -53.19
C LEU A 40 -83.60 63.98 -53.84
N THR A 41 -84.24 64.98 -54.47
CA THR A 41 -83.57 66.15 -55.01
C THR A 41 -83.22 67.17 -53.90
N VAL A 42 -82.25 68.05 -54.15
CA VAL A 42 -81.81 69.06 -53.16
C VAL A 42 -82.94 70.03 -52.75
N ALA A 43 -83.94 70.23 -53.61
CA ALA A 43 -85.12 71.04 -53.31
C ALA A 43 -86.09 70.36 -52.32
N GLU A 44 -86.16 69.02 -52.35
CA GLU A 44 -87.02 68.21 -51.49
C GLU A 44 -86.42 67.94 -50.10
N LEU A 45 -85.14 68.28 -49.92
CA LEU A 45 -84.43 68.11 -48.65
C LEU A 45 -84.60 69.31 -47.69
N PRO A 46 -84.80 69.05 -46.38
CA PRO A 46 -84.75 70.06 -45.32
C PRO A 46 -83.44 70.86 -45.35
N PRO A 47 -83.45 72.18 -45.06
CA PRO A 47 -82.26 73.03 -45.18
C PRO A 47 -81.02 72.53 -44.45
N GLN A 48 -81.19 71.95 -43.25
CA GLN A 48 -80.10 71.42 -42.42
C GLN A 48 -79.40 70.22 -43.07
N LEU A 49 -80.12 69.48 -43.92
CA LEU A 49 -79.63 68.25 -44.55
C LEU A 49 -78.98 68.46 -45.92
N ARG A 50 -79.26 69.57 -46.62
CA ARG A 50 -78.74 69.84 -47.99
C ARG A 50 -77.22 69.77 -48.10
N GLN A 51 -76.49 70.21 -47.07
CA GLN A 51 -75.02 70.13 -47.03
C GLN A 51 -74.46 68.69 -47.08
N TYR A 52 -75.28 67.69 -46.72
CA TYR A 52 -74.93 66.27 -46.73
C TYR A 52 -75.32 65.54 -48.03
N ALA A 53 -76.04 66.19 -48.95
CA ALA A 53 -76.42 65.65 -50.26
C ALA A 53 -75.23 65.08 -51.05
N ARG A 54 -74.08 65.76 -50.98
CA ARG A 54 -72.82 65.42 -51.66
C ARG A 54 -72.05 64.23 -51.07
N PHE A 55 -72.44 63.67 -49.93
CA PHE A 55 -71.72 62.55 -49.32
C PHE A 55 -72.23 61.20 -49.83
N THR A 56 -71.35 60.20 -49.83
CA THR A 56 -71.69 58.79 -50.10
C THR A 56 -72.63 58.25 -49.01
N PRO A 57 -73.50 57.25 -49.30
CA PRO A 57 -74.49 56.73 -48.33
C PRO A 57 -73.89 56.37 -46.97
N THR A 58 -72.74 55.66 -46.96
CA THR A 58 -72.02 55.28 -45.73
C THR A 58 -71.50 56.49 -44.92
N ARG A 59 -71.08 57.57 -45.59
CA ARG A 59 -70.68 58.81 -44.92
C ARG A 59 -71.89 59.64 -44.48
N ARG A 60 -73.01 59.59 -45.21
CA ARG A 60 -74.27 60.24 -44.81
C ARG A 60 -74.81 59.66 -43.50
N ALA A 61 -75.00 58.35 -43.42
CA ALA A 61 -75.44 57.71 -42.17
C ALA A 61 -74.54 58.07 -40.97
N LYS A 62 -73.21 58.08 -41.17
CA LYS A 62 -72.23 58.39 -40.11
C LYS A 62 -72.20 59.86 -39.68
N PHE A 63 -72.21 60.81 -40.62
CA PHE A 63 -72.01 62.25 -40.30
C PHE A 63 -73.30 63.06 -40.26
N ALA A 64 -74.36 62.63 -40.94
CA ALA A 64 -75.66 63.29 -40.95
C ALA A 64 -76.67 62.63 -40.00
N GLY A 65 -76.37 61.47 -39.39
CA GLY A 65 -77.34 60.66 -38.65
C GLY A 65 -78.16 61.39 -37.59
N ASN A 66 -77.52 62.28 -36.80
CA ASN A 66 -78.26 63.09 -35.81
C ASN A 66 -79.21 64.11 -36.46
N ALA A 67 -78.80 64.73 -37.57
CA ALA A 67 -79.64 65.66 -38.33
C ALA A 67 -80.76 64.91 -39.07
N MET A 68 -80.51 63.69 -39.56
CA MET A 68 -81.49 62.84 -40.21
C MET A 68 -82.59 62.40 -39.23
N ALA A 69 -82.22 61.97 -38.03
CA ALA A 69 -83.18 61.62 -36.98
C ALA A 69 -84.06 62.82 -36.60
N ALA A 70 -83.46 63.97 -36.33
CA ALA A 70 -84.19 65.20 -35.99
C ALA A 70 -85.10 65.69 -37.13
N ALA A 71 -84.70 65.52 -38.39
CA ALA A 71 -85.51 65.90 -39.56
C ALA A 71 -86.76 65.02 -39.73
N VAL A 72 -86.69 63.70 -39.47
CA VAL A 72 -87.87 62.82 -39.54
C VAL A 72 -88.90 63.13 -38.45
N GLU A 73 -88.40 63.54 -37.28
CA GLU A 73 -89.24 63.94 -36.14
C GLU A 73 -89.94 65.27 -36.42
N SER A 74 -89.20 66.29 -36.87
CA SER A 74 -89.69 67.67 -37.02
C SER A 74 -90.33 68.02 -38.36
N ASP A 75 -89.93 67.41 -39.48
CA ASP A 75 -90.45 67.70 -40.82
C ASP A 75 -91.37 66.57 -41.31
N THR A 76 -92.68 66.86 -41.36
CA THR A 76 -93.72 65.92 -41.76
C THR A 76 -93.66 65.55 -43.25
N LEU A 77 -93.33 66.52 -44.12
CA LEU A 77 -93.23 66.31 -45.57
C LEU A 77 -91.99 65.49 -45.93
N PHE A 78 -90.87 65.75 -45.25
CA PHE A 78 -89.66 64.96 -45.39
C PHE A 78 -89.88 63.51 -44.92
N ARG A 79 -90.53 63.30 -43.77
CA ARG A 79 -90.90 61.95 -43.30
C ARG A 79 -91.82 61.23 -44.29
N GLN A 80 -92.85 61.90 -44.83
CA GLN A 80 -93.75 61.32 -45.83
C GLN A 80 -92.99 60.85 -47.07
N ARG A 81 -92.11 61.69 -47.64
CA ARG A 81 -91.25 61.33 -48.78
C ARG A 81 -90.34 60.12 -48.50
N ILE A 82 -89.73 60.06 -47.31
CA ILE A 82 -88.93 58.90 -46.91
C ILE A 82 -89.82 57.66 -46.71
N GLY A 83 -91.05 57.83 -46.21
CA GLY A 83 -92.04 56.76 -46.10
C GLY A 83 -92.52 56.22 -47.45
N GLU A 84 -92.71 57.07 -48.46
CA GLU A 84 -92.99 56.66 -49.84
C GLU A 84 -91.83 55.81 -50.40
N ARG A 85 -90.57 56.23 -50.20
CA ARG A 85 -89.40 55.44 -50.61
C ARG A 85 -89.26 54.12 -49.85
N LEU A 86 -89.65 54.08 -48.59
CA LEU A 86 -89.70 52.83 -47.81
C LEU A 86 -90.80 51.90 -48.34
N ARG A 87 -91.97 52.43 -48.73
CA ARG A 87 -93.04 51.66 -49.39
C ARG A 87 -92.61 51.11 -50.76
N GLU A 88 -91.87 51.88 -51.55
CA GLU A 88 -91.26 51.42 -52.80
C GLU A 88 -90.22 50.30 -52.58
N ALA A 89 -89.35 50.45 -51.58
CA ALA A 89 -88.26 49.52 -51.31
C ALA A 89 -88.69 48.23 -50.57
N GLN A 90 -89.73 48.30 -49.73
CA GLN A 90 -90.19 47.22 -48.86
C GLN A 90 -91.73 47.17 -48.81
N PRO A 91 -92.41 46.87 -49.94
CA PRO A 91 -93.87 46.91 -50.02
C PRO A 91 -94.56 45.91 -49.08
N GLU A 92 -93.97 44.72 -48.88
CA GLU A 92 -94.51 43.69 -47.99
C GLU A 92 -94.52 44.12 -46.52
N LEU A 93 -93.41 44.71 -46.03
CA LEU A 93 -93.32 45.21 -44.65
C LEU A 93 -94.27 46.40 -44.44
N ALA A 94 -94.34 47.33 -45.40
CA ALA A 94 -95.23 48.49 -45.30
C ALA A 94 -96.71 48.07 -45.28
N GLY A 95 -97.13 47.16 -46.16
CA GLY A 95 -98.50 46.64 -46.18
C GLY A 95 -98.88 45.85 -44.92
N ALA A 96 -97.95 45.06 -44.38
CA ALA A 96 -98.15 44.35 -43.11
C ALA A 96 -98.28 45.30 -41.91
N LEU A 97 -97.51 46.39 -41.90
CA LEU A 97 -97.59 47.46 -40.89
C LEU A 97 -98.90 48.27 -41.00
N ASP A 98 -99.34 48.62 -42.21
CA ASP A 98 -100.64 49.32 -42.40
C ASP A 98 -101.82 48.43 -41.98
N ALA A 99 -101.71 47.11 -42.18
CA ALA A 99 -102.69 46.12 -41.73
C ALA A 99 -102.64 45.82 -40.21
N GLY A 100 -101.73 46.45 -39.46
CA GLY A 100 -101.56 46.26 -38.01
C GLY A 100 -100.98 44.91 -37.59
N ALA A 101 -100.47 44.12 -38.54
CA ALA A 101 -99.97 42.76 -38.33
C ALA A 101 -98.50 42.64 -38.78
N PRO A 102 -97.52 43.06 -37.94
CA PRO A 102 -96.12 43.02 -38.32
C PRO A 102 -95.64 41.60 -38.62
N PRO A 103 -94.77 41.37 -39.63
CA PRO A 103 -94.30 40.04 -39.98
C PRO A 103 -93.49 39.39 -38.84
N PRO A 104 -93.84 38.18 -38.36
CA PRO A 104 -93.15 37.54 -37.23
C PRO A 104 -91.71 37.08 -37.55
N ALA A 105 -91.30 37.13 -38.82
CA ALA A 105 -89.95 36.77 -39.28
C ALA A 105 -89.04 38.00 -39.49
N ALA A 106 -89.53 39.22 -39.26
CA ALA A 106 -88.73 40.44 -39.37
C ALA A 106 -88.09 40.81 -38.02
N ASP A 107 -86.92 41.46 -38.05
CA ASP A 107 -86.25 41.97 -36.85
C ASP A 107 -87.16 43.01 -36.15
N PRO A 108 -87.48 42.88 -34.85
CA PRO A 108 -88.27 43.86 -34.10
C PRO A 108 -87.75 45.30 -34.22
N LEU A 109 -86.44 45.52 -34.33
CA LEU A 109 -85.84 46.83 -34.52
C LEU A 109 -86.12 47.41 -35.91
N ASP A 110 -86.18 46.57 -36.94
CA ASP A 110 -86.51 46.96 -38.31
C ASP A 110 -88.00 47.30 -38.44
N VAL A 111 -88.86 46.46 -37.85
CA VAL A 111 -90.31 46.69 -37.75
C VAL A 111 -90.59 48.00 -37.01
N ALA A 112 -89.94 48.24 -35.87
CA ALA A 112 -90.06 49.48 -35.11
C ALA A 112 -89.56 50.70 -35.87
N ALA A 113 -88.44 50.59 -36.60
CA ALA A 113 -87.89 51.69 -37.39
C ALA A 113 -88.77 52.04 -38.60
N ALA A 114 -89.32 51.03 -39.28
CA ALA A 114 -90.29 51.20 -40.35
C ALA A 114 -91.61 51.82 -39.83
N ALA A 115 -92.13 51.33 -38.70
CA ALA A 115 -93.31 51.91 -38.04
C ALA A 115 -93.07 53.37 -37.60
N TYR A 116 -91.87 53.71 -37.13
CA TYR A 116 -91.50 55.09 -36.78
C TYR A 116 -91.51 56.03 -38.01
N VAL A 117 -91.12 55.55 -39.19
CA VAL A 117 -91.16 56.36 -40.42
C VAL A 117 -92.58 56.44 -40.99
N LEU A 118 -93.30 55.32 -41.06
CA LEU A 118 -94.61 55.22 -41.74
C LEU A 118 -95.79 55.73 -40.89
N ARG A 119 -95.68 55.75 -39.56
CA ARG A 119 -96.74 56.13 -38.61
C ARG A 119 -98.09 55.38 -38.83
N PRO A 120 -98.11 54.04 -38.99
CA PRO A 120 -99.36 53.28 -38.94
C PRO A 120 -100.01 53.37 -37.55
N THR A 121 -101.27 52.97 -37.42
CA THR A 121 -101.93 52.90 -36.11
C THR A 121 -101.20 51.93 -35.17
N GLY A 122 -100.96 52.33 -33.92
CA GLY A 122 -100.23 51.56 -32.92
C GLY A 122 -98.70 51.62 -33.00
N TRP A 123 -98.10 52.46 -33.85
CA TRP A 123 -96.65 52.51 -34.06
C TRP A 123 -95.85 52.75 -32.77
N VAL A 124 -96.39 53.52 -31.82
CA VAL A 124 -95.73 53.79 -30.52
C VAL A 124 -95.50 52.51 -29.73
N LYS A 125 -96.45 51.56 -29.77
CA LYS A 125 -96.35 50.27 -29.06
C LYS A 125 -95.26 49.38 -29.68
N LEU A 126 -95.12 49.38 -31.00
CA LEU A 126 -94.07 48.63 -31.71
C LEU A 126 -92.67 49.17 -31.36
N VAL A 127 -92.50 50.50 -31.31
CA VAL A 127 -91.22 51.13 -30.92
C VAL A 127 -90.88 50.88 -29.45
N ALA A 128 -91.87 50.92 -28.55
CA ALA A 128 -91.67 50.61 -27.14
C ALA A 128 -91.26 49.14 -26.93
N ALA A 129 -92.01 48.19 -27.53
CA ALA A 129 -91.73 46.76 -27.41
C ALA A 129 -90.33 46.38 -27.94
N ALA A 130 -89.93 46.89 -29.11
CA ALA A 130 -88.59 46.65 -29.65
C ALA A 130 -87.48 47.29 -28.80
N GLY A 131 -87.77 48.40 -28.11
CA GLY A 131 -86.85 49.02 -27.16
C GLY A 131 -86.65 48.18 -25.90
N GLU A 132 -87.73 47.67 -25.32
CA GLU A 132 -87.69 46.79 -24.14
C GLU A 132 -87.02 45.45 -24.45
N GLU A 133 -87.27 44.88 -25.64
CA GLU A 133 -86.59 43.67 -26.12
C GLU A 133 -85.08 43.87 -26.26
N ALA A 134 -84.65 44.97 -26.90
CA ALA A 134 -83.23 45.27 -27.07
C ALA A 134 -82.50 45.45 -25.72
N VAL A 135 -83.13 46.16 -24.76
CA VAL A 135 -82.58 46.33 -23.41
C VAL A 135 -82.49 44.99 -22.67
N ARG A 136 -83.47 44.10 -22.84
CA ARG A 136 -83.42 42.75 -22.25
C ARG A 136 -82.30 41.91 -22.86
N ALA A 137 -82.16 41.91 -24.19
CA ALA A 137 -81.12 41.18 -24.89
C ALA A 137 -79.70 41.73 -24.67
N ASP A 138 -79.54 43.04 -24.38
CA ASP A 138 -78.27 43.61 -23.91
C ASP A 138 -77.97 43.18 -22.46
N ALA A 139 -78.97 43.18 -21.58
CA ALA A 139 -78.81 42.75 -20.18
C ALA A 139 -78.49 41.25 -20.07
N GLU A 140 -79.18 40.39 -20.82
CA GLU A 140 -78.92 38.94 -20.86
C GLU A 140 -77.50 38.63 -21.35
N ARG A 141 -77.01 39.32 -22.39
CA ARG A 141 -75.62 39.19 -22.86
C ARG A 141 -74.61 39.65 -21.80
N ALA A 142 -74.85 40.78 -21.14
CA ALA A 142 -73.98 41.25 -20.06
C ALA A 142 -73.94 40.27 -18.86
N ASP A 143 -75.08 39.67 -18.53
CA ASP A 143 -75.20 38.62 -17.51
C ASP A 143 -74.45 37.33 -17.91
N GLU A 144 -74.53 36.92 -19.18
CA GLU A 144 -73.79 35.77 -19.72
C GLU A 144 -72.26 36.02 -19.73
N GLU A 145 -71.82 37.18 -20.18
CA GLU A 145 -70.41 37.60 -20.15
C GLU A 145 -69.88 37.63 -18.71
N ALA A 146 -70.62 38.23 -17.78
CA ALA A 146 -70.26 38.28 -16.36
C ALA A 146 -70.23 36.88 -15.71
N ARG A 147 -71.15 35.98 -16.07
CA ARG A 147 -71.13 34.58 -15.61
C ARG A 147 -69.93 33.82 -16.17
N ALA A 148 -69.61 34.01 -17.46
CA ALA A 148 -68.44 33.39 -18.09
C ALA A 148 -67.12 33.88 -17.46
N GLU A 149 -67.01 35.17 -17.16
CA GLU A 149 -65.86 35.72 -16.43
C GLU A 149 -65.78 35.20 -14.98
N LEU A 150 -66.91 35.12 -14.26
CA LEU A 150 -66.95 34.56 -12.91
C LEU A 150 -66.54 33.08 -12.87
N GLU A 151 -67.02 32.26 -13.80
CA GLU A 151 -66.61 30.85 -13.89
C GLU A 151 -65.14 30.69 -14.28
N ARG A 152 -64.63 31.53 -15.19
CA ARG A 152 -63.21 31.57 -15.50
C ARG A 152 -62.36 31.95 -14.28
N LEU A 153 -62.72 33.00 -13.55
CA LEU A 153 -62.00 33.44 -12.36
C LEU A 153 -62.07 32.39 -11.23
N ARG A 154 -63.21 31.70 -11.08
CA ARG A 154 -63.35 30.55 -10.16
C ARG A 154 -62.40 29.42 -10.55
N ALA A 155 -62.34 29.06 -11.83
CA ALA A 155 -61.43 28.03 -12.33
C ALA A 155 -59.95 28.42 -12.14
N GLU A 156 -59.57 29.67 -12.39
CA GLU A 156 -58.22 30.18 -12.14
C GLU A 156 -57.86 30.15 -10.64
N VAL A 157 -58.79 30.51 -9.75
CA VAL A 157 -58.61 30.44 -8.29
C VAL A 157 -58.47 29.00 -7.78
N GLU A 158 -59.31 28.07 -8.24
CA GLU A 158 -59.20 26.65 -7.84
C GLU A 158 -57.93 25.99 -8.40
N ALA A 159 -57.52 26.31 -9.64
CA ALA A 159 -56.25 25.86 -10.19
C ALA A 159 -55.05 26.37 -9.37
N ALA A 160 -55.05 27.65 -8.98
CA ALA A 160 -53.99 28.23 -8.14
C ALA A 160 -53.96 27.62 -6.72
N ARG A 161 -55.14 27.30 -6.15
CA ARG A 161 -55.27 26.59 -4.86
C ARG A 161 -54.70 25.19 -4.93
N GLU A 162 -55.06 24.41 -5.95
CA GLU A 162 -54.56 23.05 -6.12
C GLU A 162 -53.06 23.02 -6.44
N GLN A 163 -52.56 23.96 -7.24
CA GLN A 163 -51.12 24.14 -7.43
C GLN A 163 -50.42 24.38 -6.08
N THR A 164 -50.86 25.39 -5.31
CA THR A 164 -50.29 25.75 -4.00
C THR A 164 -50.33 24.56 -3.03
N ARG A 165 -51.42 23.78 -3.05
CA ARG A 165 -51.57 22.56 -2.25
C ARG A 165 -50.55 21.51 -2.67
N SER A 166 -50.45 21.20 -3.96
CA SER A 166 -49.53 20.19 -4.48
C SER A 166 -48.06 20.55 -4.23
N GLU A 167 -47.69 21.83 -4.35
CA GLU A 167 -46.37 22.34 -3.99
C GLU A 167 -46.11 22.22 -2.49
N THR A 168 -47.09 22.54 -1.65
CA THR A 168 -47.00 22.38 -0.18
C THR A 168 -46.84 20.90 0.22
N GLU A 169 -47.54 19.98 -0.43
CA GLU A 169 -47.43 18.53 -0.17
C GLU A 169 -46.08 17.96 -0.64
N ARG A 170 -45.53 18.44 -1.78
CA ARG A 170 -44.16 18.13 -2.23
C ARG A 170 -43.11 18.64 -1.24
N LEU A 171 -43.15 19.92 -0.89
CA LEU A 171 -42.20 20.53 0.05
C LEU A 171 -42.24 19.88 1.45
N ARG A 172 -43.42 19.46 1.93
CA ARG A 172 -43.54 18.67 3.17
C ARG A 172 -42.84 17.31 3.04
N THR A 173 -43.00 16.63 1.90
CA THR A 173 -42.38 15.33 1.64
C THR A 173 -40.86 15.44 1.58
N GLU A 174 -40.35 16.45 0.86
CA GLU A 174 -38.91 16.77 0.75
C GLU A 174 -38.30 17.14 2.11
N LEU A 175 -39.02 17.92 2.94
CA LEU A 175 -38.60 18.26 4.29
C LEU A 175 -38.50 17.02 5.19
N GLU A 176 -39.45 16.08 5.10
CA GLU A 176 -39.42 14.84 5.88
C GLU A 176 -38.33 13.86 5.39
N SER A 177 -38.02 13.80 4.10
CA SER A 177 -36.84 13.04 3.63
C SER A 177 -35.54 13.69 4.12
N ALA A 178 -35.40 15.01 4.00
CA ALA A 178 -34.21 15.73 4.45
C ALA A 178 -33.97 15.58 5.97
N LYS A 179 -35.04 15.61 6.79
CA LYS A 179 -34.96 15.30 8.24
C LYS A 179 -34.45 13.88 8.49
N LYS A 180 -35.03 12.87 7.82
CA LYS A 180 -34.62 11.46 7.97
C LYS A 180 -33.17 11.24 7.56
N GLU A 181 -32.72 11.89 6.48
CA GLU A 181 -31.33 11.88 6.04
C GLU A 181 -30.41 12.53 7.08
N ALA A 182 -30.74 13.74 7.55
CA ALA A 182 -29.98 14.45 8.58
C ALA A 182 -29.85 13.64 9.88
N GLU A 183 -30.93 13.00 10.34
CA GLU A 183 -30.87 12.07 11.47
C GLU A 183 -29.97 10.86 11.19
N SER A 184 -30.04 10.29 9.98
CA SER A 184 -29.21 9.14 9.60
C SER A 184 -27.73 9.51 9.58
N LEU A 185 -27.40 10.71 9.09
CA LEU A 185 -26.04 11.26 9.09
C LEU A 185 -25.58 11.55 10.52
N HIS A 186 -26.45 12.09 11.38
CA HIS A 186 -26.14 12.33 12.79
C HIS A 186 -25.93 11.02 13.57
N ARG A 187 -26.68 9.96 13.26
CA ARG A 187 -26.45 8.59 13.79
C ARG A 187 -25.10 8.03 13.31
N LYS A 188 -24.80 8.12 12.01
CA LYS A 188 -23.51 7.70 11.42
C LYS A 188 -22.33 8.46 12.03
N LEU A 189 -22.43 9.79 12.17
CA LEU A 189 -21.40 10.63 12.78
C LEU A 189 -21.15 10.26 14.24
N ARG A 190 -22.20 10.03 15.05
CA ARG A 190 -22.04 9.56 16.43
C ARG A 190 -21.40 8.17 16.52
N SER A 191 -21.70 7.26 15.59
CA SER A 191 -21.00 5.96 15.51
C SER A 191 -19.52 6.18 15.20
N ALA A 192 -19.20 6.91 14.12
CA ALA A 192 -17.83 7.16 13.71
C ALA A 192 -16.99 7.85 14.80
N LEU A 193 -17.55 8.82 15.52
CA LEU A 193 -16.88 9.45 16.67
C LEU A 193 -16.67 8.49 17.84
N SER A 194 -17.60 7.56 18.07
CA SER A 194 -17.42 6.47 19.05
C SER A 194 -16.32 5.51 18.62
N ASP A 195 -16.28 5.15 17.33
CA ASP A 195 -15.29 4.25 16.74
C ASP A 195 -13.87 4.85 16.80
N VAL A 196 -13.73 6.14 16.46
CA VAL A 196 -12.48 6.90 16.64
C VAL A 196 -12.07 6.91 18.11
N LYS A 197 -12.97 7.23 19.04
CA LYS A 197 -12.67 7.24 20.49
C LYS A 197 -12.26 5.85 21.02
N ARG A 198 -12.87 4.77 20.52
CA ARG A 198 -12.46 3.38 20.82
C ARG A 198 -11.09 3.07 20.24
N GLY A 199 -10.82 3.49 19.00
CA GLY A 199 -9.51 3.36 18.35
C GLY A 199 -8.40 4.10 19.10
N GLU A 200 -8.62 5.35 19.51
CA GLU A 200 -7.69 6.11 20.34
C GLU A 200 -7.40 5.42 21.68
N ALA A 201 -8.43 4.88 22.35
CA ALA A 201 -8.26 4.16 23.61
C ALA A 201 -7.44 2.87 23.41
N ALA A 202 -7.68 2.13 22.32
CA ALA A 202 -6.90 0.95 21.97
C ALA A 202 -5.44 1.30 21.63
N LEU A 203 -5.20 2.38 20.87
CA LEU A 203 -3.86 2.87 20.57
C LEU A 203 -3.11 3.30 21.83
N ARG A 204 -3.76 4.02 22.76
CA ARG A 204 -3.16 4.37 24.07
C ARG A 204 -2.80 3.13 24.88
N LYS A 205 -3.63 2.08 24.87
CA LYS A 205 -3.35 0.80 25.55
C LYS A 205 -2.13 0.11 24.95
N VAL A 206 -2.10 -0.08 23.62
CA VAL A 206 -0.98 -0.72 22.91
C VAL A 206 0.31 0.08 23.06
N HIS A 207 0.24 1.41 23.05
CA HIS A 207 1.40 2.26 23.30
C HIS A 207 1.92 2.08 24.74
N GLY A 208 1.04 2.08 25.74
CA GLY A 208 1.41 1.81 27.13
C GLY A 208 2.01 0.41 27.34
N GLU A 209 1.46 -0.63 26.70
CA GLU A 209 2.02 -1.99 26.69
C GLU A 209 3.41 -2.02 26.03
N THR A 210 3.59 -1.30 24.92
CA THR A 210 4.88 -1.19 24.23
C THR A 210 5.94 -0.49 25.08
N GLU A 211 5.59 0.62 25.74
CA GLU A 211 6.50 1.33 26.65
C GLU A 211 6.81 0.51 27.91
N ALA A 212 5.86 -0.26 28.44
CA ALA A 212 6.11 -1.19 29.54
C ALA A 212 7.11 -2.30 29.15
N VAL A 213 6.93 -2.93 27.99
CA VAL A 213 7.89 -3.94 27.47
C VAL A 213 9.26 -3.32 27.17
N ARG A 214 9.32 -2.09 26.67
CA ARG A 214 10.59 -1.35 26.50
C ARG A 214 11.28 -1.07 27.83
N ALA A 215 10.55 -0.64 28.84
CA ALA A 215 11.10 -0.41 30.17
C ALA A 215 11.60 -1.71 30.82
N GLU A 216 10.83 -2.80 30.71
CA GLU A 216 11.22 -4.11 31.23
C GLU A 216 12.47 -4.66 30.52
N THR A 217 12.49 -4.67 29.18
CA THR A 217 13.66 -5.12 28.41
C THR A 217 14.90 -4.26 28.66
N HIS A 218 14.75 -2.95 28.85
CA HIS A 218 15.85 -2.08 29.25
C HIS A 218 16.37 -2.40 30.67
N ALA A 219 15.47 -2.69 31.62
CA ALA A 219 15.85 -3.10 32.97
C ALA A 219 16.56 -4.47 32.98
N GLN A 220 16.06 -5.44 32.20
CA GLN A 220 16.69 -6.76 32.03
C GLN A 220 18.09 -6.63 31.39
N LEU A 221 18.25 -5.80 30.34
CA LEU A 221 19.54 -5.51 29.72
C LEU A 221 20.50 -4.89 30.74
N SER A 222 20.07 -3.86 31.49
CA SER A 222 20.89 -3.20 32.51
C SER A 222 21.34 -4.17 33.63
N ALA A 223 20.43 -5.05 34.06
CA ALA A 223 20.76 -6.10 35.02
C ALA A 223 21.81 -7.08 34.48
N ALA A 224 21.60 -7.62 33.26
CA ALA A 224 22.54 -8.54 32.60
C ALA A 224 23.91 -7.88 32.33
N ASP A 225 23.93 -6.59 32.00
CA ASP A 225 25.16 -5.80 31.85
C ASP A 225 25.90 -5.67 33.18
N SER A 226 25.17 -5.45 34.28
CA SER A 226 25.75 -5.38 35.63
C SER A 226 26.30 -6.73 36.10
N GLU A 227 25.63 -7.83 35.79
CA GLU A 227 26.09 -9.20 36.07
C GLU A 227 27.32 -9.54 35.22
N THR A 228 27.31 -9.20 33.93
CA THR A 228 28.46 -9.37 33.04
C THR A 228 29.67 -8.61 33.54
N ARG A 229 29.50 -7.38 34.05
CA ARG A 229 30.58 -6.60 34.67
C ARG A 229 31.10 -7.25 35.96
N ARG A 230 30.21 -7.75 36.83
CA ARG A 230 30.58 -8.48 38.06
C ARG A 230 31.32 -9.79 37.76
N LEU A 231 30.86 -10.57 36.77
CA LEU A 231 31.50 -11.81 36.35
C LEU A 231 32.88 -11.55 35.73
N LYS A 232 33.04 -10.50 34.91
CA LYS A 232 34.34 -10.08 34.37
C LYS A 232 35.30 -9.63 35.49
N ALA A 233 34.82 -8.87 36.46
CA ALA A 233 35.63 -8.47 37.62
C ALA A 233 36.11 -9.69 38.43
N ARG A 234 35.18 -10.62 38.75
CA ARG A 234 35.50 -11.84 39.50
C ARG A 234 36.41 -12.79 38.71
N LEU A 235 36.26 -12.86 37.38
CA LEU A 235 37.19 -13.61 36.53
C LEU A 235 38.60 -13.02 36.64
N GLY A 236 38.76 -11.70 36.47
CA GLY A 236 40.05 -11.01 36.63
C GLY A 236 40.67 -11.19 38.02
N GLU A 237 39.87 -11.17 39.09
CA GLU A 237 40.31 -11.50 40.45
C GLU A 237 40.84 -12.94 40.55
N THR A 238 40.13 -13.92 39.96
CA THR A 238 40.57 -15.32 39.97
C THR A 238 41.79 -15.58 39.09
N GLU A 239 41.92 -14.87 37.97
CA GLU A 239 43.10 -14.92 37.10
C GLU A 239 44.31 -14.32 37.81
N ALA A 240 44.18 -13.15 38.43
CA ALA A 240 45.24 -12.53 39.24
C ALA A 240 45.64 -13.41 40.45
N ALA A 241 44.69 -14.05 41.12
CA ALA A 241 44.97 -15.00 42.20
C ALA A 241 45.70 -16.26 41.70
N LEU A 242 45.35 -16.76 40.51
CA LEU A 242 46.04 -17.89 39.86
C LEU A 242 47.47 -17.50 39.44
N GLU A 243 47.68 -16.29 38.91
CA GLU A 243 49.01 -15.78 38.60
C GLU A 243 49.87 -15.58 39.86
N ALA A 244 49.30 -15.02 40.93
CA ALA A 244 49.97 -14.90 42.23
C ALA A 244 50.33 -16.28 42.81
N SER A 245 49.42 -17.26 42.74
CA SER A 245 49.68 -18.64 43.16
C SER A 245 50.78 -19.30 42.32
N ARG A 246 50.77 -19.12 40.99
CA ARG A 246 51.83 -19.59 40.09
C ARG A 246 53.18 -18.93 40.38
N LYS A 247 53.19 -17.64 40.71
CA LYS A 247 54.40 -16.91 41.10
C LYS A 247 54.95 -17.43 42.43
N ALA A 248 54.10 -17.55 43.47
CA ALA A 248 54.48 -18.12 44.76
C ALA A 248 54.98 -19.57 44.63
N ALA A 249 54.39 -20.39 43.76
CA ALA A 249 54.86 -21.75 43.48
C ALA A 249 56.21 -21.78 42.73
N ARG A 250 56.48 -20.81 41.83
CA ARG A 250 57.80 -20.66 41.20
C ARG A 250 58.86 -20.19 42.20
N GLU A 251 58.51 -19.25 43.07
CA GLU A 251 59.40 -18.76 44.14
C GLU A 251 59.69 -19.87 45.15
N GLY A 252 58.67 -20.61 45.60
CA GLY A 252 58.82 -21.80 46.45
C GLY A 252 59.73 -22.86 45.83
N ARG A 253 59.49 -23.23 44.56
CA ARG A 253 60.40 -24.13 43.83
C ARG A 253 61.81 -23.58 43.71
N SER A 254 62.00 -22.27 43.49
CA SER A 254 63.35 -21.68 43.41
C SER A 254 64.10 -21.76 44.75
N VAL A 255 63.40 -21.70 45.88
CA VAL A 255 63.97 -21.90 47.22
C VAL A 255 64.29 -23.39 47.46
N GLU A 256 63.41 -24.30 47.04
CA GLU A 256 63.67 -25.74 47.06
C GLU A 256 64.84 -26.13 46.16
N ASP A 257 64.92 -25.59 44.93
CA ASP A 257 66.01 -25.76 43.97
C ASP A 257 67.32 -25.20 44.51
N MET A 258 67.32 -24.03 45.16
CA MET A 258 68.51 -23.51 45.85
C MET A 258 68.95 -24.40 47.01
N ARG A 259 68.01 -24.97 47.78
CA ARG A 259 68.32 -25.91 48.86
C ARG A 259 68.85 -27.24 48.33
N VAL A 260 68.25 -27.78 47.27
CA VAL A 260 68.71 -28.98 46.56
C VAL A 260 70.09 -28.73 45.99
N ARG A 261 70.34 -27.56 45.38
CA ARG A 261 71.66 -27.17 44.86
C ARG A 261 72.71 -27.07 45.97
N LEU A 262 72.42 -26.42 47.09
CA LEU A 262 73.34 -26.37 48.24
C LEU A 262 73.65 -27.77 48.80
N LEU A 263 72.66 -28.66 48.89
CA LEU A 263 72.88 -30.05 49.31
C LEU A 263 73.68 -30.85 48.28
N LEU A 264 73.44 -30.64 46.99
CA LEU A 264 74.21 -31.22 45.89
C LEU A 264 75.65 -30.72 45.88
N ASP A 265 75.88 -29.42 46.05
CA ASP A 265 77.20 -28.82 46.16
C ASP A 265 77.93 -29.39 47.40
N THR A 266 77.25 -29.53 48.53
CA THR A 266 77.82 -30.19 49.74
C THR A 266 78.18 -31.66 49.49
N VAL A 267 77.35 -32.41 48.77
CA VAL A 267 77.62 -33.82 48.40
C VAL A 267 78.71 -33.92 47.33
N LEU A 268 78.79 -32.96 46.40
CA LEU A 268 79.83 -32.88 45.38
C LEU A 268 81.18 -32.50 46.00
N GLU A 269 81.22 -31.57 46.95
CA GLU A 269 82.40 -31.24 47.74
C GLU A 269 82.82 -32.44 48.60
N SER A 270 81.87 -33.14 49.23
CA SER A 270 82.14 -34.38 49.96
C SER A 270 82.70 -35.48 49.04
N ALA A 271 82.13 -35.66 47.85
CA ALA A 271 82.59 -36.62 46.86
C ALA A 271 83.93 -36.21 46.20
N GLN A 272 84.20 -34.92 46.04
CA GLN A 272 85.50 -34.40 45.61
C GLN A 272 86.56 -34.59 46.70
N GLY A 273 86.23 -34.35 47.96
CA GLY A 273 87.08 -34.65 49.13
C GLY A 273 87.40 -36.14 49.19
N LEU A 274 86.38 -37.00 49.12
CA LEU A 274 86.54 -38.45 49.08
C LEU A 274 87.36 -38.90 47.86
N ARG A 275 87.18 -38.27 46.70
CA ARG A 275 87.97 -38.53 45.48
C ARG A 275 89.43 -38.03 45.60
N ARG A 276 89.69 -37.03 46.43
CA ARG A 276 91.03 -36.50 46.72
C ARG A 276 91.79 -37.41 47.68
N GLU A 277 91.09 -37.95 48.69
CA GLU A 277 91.58 -39.02 49.58
C GLU A 277 91.78 -40.36 48.83
N LEU A 278 90.91 -40.70 47.88
CA LEU A 278 90.96 -41.96 47.11
C LEU A 278 91.75 -41.89 45.78
N ALA A 279 92.33 -40.73 45.43
CA ALA A 279 93.25 -40.53 44.30
C ALA A 279 92.78 -41.04 42.90
N LEU A 280 91.49 -40.89 42.54
CA LEU A 280 90.95 -41.41 41.27
C LEU A 280 90.99 -40.41 40.08
N PRO A 281 91.72 -40.69 38.98
CA PRO A 281 91.74 -39.85 37.77
C PRO A 281 90.46 -40.02 36.91
N PRO A 282 90.08 -39.02 36.08
CA PRO A 282 88.85 -39.06 35.27
C PRO A 282 88.97 -39.90 33.99
N VAL A 283 87.87 -40.56 33.61
CA VAL A 283 87.74 -41.44 32.43
C VAL A 283 87.45 -40.64 31.15
N SER A 284 88.04 -41.04 30.02
CA SER A 284 88.09 -40.27 28.77
C SER A 284 87.39 -40.88 27.54
N VAL A 285 86.63 -41.97 27.68
CA VAL A 285 85.98 -42.68 26.55
C VAL A 285 84.51 -42.96 26.86
N ARG A 286 83.61 -42.86 25.86
CA ARG A 286 82.15 -43.01 26.04
C ARG A 286 81.68 -44.38 25.48
N PRO A 287 80.73 -45.12 26.09
CA PRO A 287 80.65 -46.58 25.89
C PRO A 287 80.50 -47.08 24.45
N ALA A 288 79.63 -46.50 23.63
CA ALA A 288 79.43 -46.99 22.27
C ALA A 288 80.52 -46.55 21.25
N GLU A 289 81.57 -45.82 21.67
CA GLU A 289 82.81 -45.65 20.87
C GLU A 289 83.58 -46.98 20.73
N THR A 290 83.16 -48.04 21.44
CA THR A 290 83.77 -49.38 21.41
C THR A 290 83.18 -50.33 20.36
N VAL A 291 82.12 -49.93 19.64
CA VAL A 291 81.58 -50.72 18.51
C VAL A 291 82.34 -50.36 17.24
N ASP A 292 83.05 -51.33 16.67
CA ASP A 292 83.99 -51.13 15.57
C ASP A 292 83.28 -50.86 14.23
N ALA A 293 82.94 -49.58 14.00
CA ALA A 293 82.51 -48.99 12.74
C ALA A 293 83.04 -47.54 12.63
N VAL A 294 83.21 -47.02 11.41
CA VAL A 294 83.97 -45.77 11.16
C VAL A 294 83.14 -44.52 11.46
N GLU A 295 83.36 -43.86 12.60
CA GLU A 295 82.74 -42.56 12.95
C GLU A 295 83.29 -41.91 14.24
N PRO A 296 83.27 -40.57 14.37
CA PRO A 296 83.24 -39.84 15.65
C PRO A 296 81.83 -39.28 15.95
N GLY A 297 81.48 -38.77 17.13
CA GLY A 297 82.16 -38.70 18.44
C GLY A 297 81.12 -38.20 19.47
N ARG A 298 81.15 -38.65 20.73
CA ARG A 298 79.88 -39.04 21.40
C ARG A 298 79.40 -38.26 22.65
N MET A 299 78.07 -38.32 22.97
CA MET A 299 77.37 -38.71 24.25
C MET A 299 77.47 -37.88 25.58
N SER A 300 76.81 -38.12 26.75
CA SER A 300 75.53 -38.80 27.19
C SER A 300 75.08 -38.31 28.64
N PRO A 301 74.32 -39.02 29.55
CA PRO A 301 72.92 -38.61 29.86
C PRO A 301 72.41 -38.78 31.33
N LYS A 302 71.06 -38.77 31.49
CA LYS A 302 70.14 -39.54 32.38
C LYS A 302 69.02 -38.64 32.94
N ASP A 303 67.77 -39.05 33.20
CA ASP A 303 66.89 -40.20 32.86
C ASP A 303 65.43 -39.61 32.77
N ILE A 304 64.35 -40.25 32.26
CA ILE A 304 63.38 -41.13 32.98
C ILE A 304 62.16 -41.41 32.03
N ALA A 305 61.35 -42.42 32.37
CA ALA A 305 60.09 -42.90 31.76
C ALA A 305 58.87 -41.94 31.76
N ALA A 306 57.71 -42.16 31.12
CA ALA A 306 57.20 -42.94 29.98
C ALA A 306 55.66 -43.03 30.16
N ARG A 307 54.84 -42.81 29.12
CA ARG A 307 53.42 -43.28 29.07
C ARG A 307 52.94 -43.42 27.63
N ALA A 308 51.98 -44.30 27.40
CA ALA A 308 51.66 -44.84 26.08
C ALA A 308 50.47 -44.15 25.38
N LEU A 309 50.58 -44.05 24.05
CA LEU A 309 49.50 -43.84 23.07
C LEU A 309 49.80 -44.74 21.84
N SER A 310 48.87 -44.83 20.89
CA SER A 310 48.81 -45.86 19.83
C SER A 310 50.03 -45.93 18.88
N GLU A 311 50.58 -47.14 18.66
CA GLU A 311 51.84 -47.48 17.94
C GLU A 311 52.08 -46.87 16.54
N HIS A 312 51.11 -46.18 15.93
CA HIS A 312 51.20 -45.66 14.55
C HIS A 312 50.93 -44.16 14.43
N ASP A 313 50.86 -43.42 15.55
CA ASP A 313 50.75 -41.96 15.55
C ASP A 313 52.14 -41.29 15.44
N PRO A 314 52.42 -40.49 14.40
CA PRO A 314 53.67 -39.72 14.31
C PRO A 314 53.91 -38.77 15.51
N ALA A 315 52.88 -38.35 16.25
CA ALA A 315 53.03 -37.52 17.44
C ALA A 315 53.84 -38.20 18.56
N ILE A 316 53.86 -39.54 18.62
CA ILE A 316 54.68 -40.29 19.58
C ILE A 316 56.16 -40.22 19.22
N LEU A 317 56.47 -40.26 17.92
CA LEU A 317 57.84 -40.09 17.45
C LEU A 317 58.35 -38.68 17.78
N ASP A 318 57.53 -37.64 17.61
CA ASP A 318 57.87 -36.29 18.08
C ASP A 318 58.14 -36.24 19.59
N GLN A 319 57.29 -36.86 20.41
CA GLN A 319 57.48 -36.91 21.87
C GLN A 319 58.76 -37.65 22.27
N LEU A 320 59.12 -38.74 21.58
CA LEU A 320 60.34 -39.51 21.85
C LEU A 320 61.60 -38.77 21.40
N LEU A 321 61.56 -38.06 20.27
CA LEU A 321 62.68 -37.26 19.76
C LEU A 321 62.88 -35.95 20.52
N ALA A 322 61.84 -35.42 21.16
CA ALA A 322 61.94 -34.27 22.07
C ALA A 322 62.61 -34.60 23.42
N LEU A 323 62.90 -35.89 23.71
CA LEU A 323 63.62 -36.26 24.93
C LEU A 323 65.09 -35.81 24.85
N PRO A 324 65.67 -35.28 25.95
CA PRO A 324 67.04 -34.78 25.93
C PRO A 324 68.02 -35.90 25.59
N GLN A 325 68.90 -35.63 24.62
CA GLN A 325 69.93 -36.55 24.13
C GLN A 325 69.38 -37.87 23.53
N ALA A 326 68.13 -37.87 23.07
CA ALA A 326 67.54 -38.99 22.33
C ALA A 326 68.43 -39.42 21.14
N HIS A 327 68.49 -40.72 20.90
CA HIS A 327 69.22 -41.33 19.80
C HIS A 327 68.24 -42.06 18.87
N LEU A 328 68.09 -41.56 17.65
CA LEU A 328 67.28 -42.16 16.61
C LEU A 328 68.18 -43.02 15.71
N VAL A 329 68.05 -44.34 15.80
CA VAL A 329 68.68 -45.28 14.87
C VAL A 329 67.67 -45.65 13.78
N VAL A 330 68.02 -45.44 12.52
CA VAL A 330 67.13 -45.65 11.37
C VAL A 330 67.69 -46.74 10.47
N ASP A 331 66.89 -47.77 10.25
CA ASP A 331 67.13 -48.79 9.24
C ASP A 331 66.81 -48.22 7.84
N GLY A 332 67.86 -47.88 7.12
CA GLY A 332 67.77 -47.10 5.91
C GLY A 332 67.02 -47.80 4.78
N TYR A 333 67.28 -49.09 4.54
CA TYR A 333 66.62 -49.80 3.45
C TYR A 333 65.20 -50.23 3.78
N ASN A 334 64.90 -50.59 5.04
CA ASN A 334 63.51 -50.87 5.42
C ASN A 334 62.62 -49.61 5.32
N VAL A 335 63.14 -48.43 5.68
CA VAL A 335 62.39 -47.18 5.49
C VAL A 335 62.25 -46.80 4.02
N THR A 336 63.30 -46.92 3.20
CA THR A 336 63.23 -46.51 1.78
C THR A 336 62.38 -47.47 0.94
N LYS A 337 62.50 -48.79 1.13
CA LYS A 337 61.68 -49.81 0.46
C LYS A 337 60.19 -49.67 0.84
N THR A 338 59.89 -49.21 2.06
CA THR A 338 58.50 -48.90 2.48
C THR A 338 57.98 -47.59 1.86
N GLY A 339 58.80 -46.56 1.73
CA GLY A 339 58.36 -45.21 1.36
C GLY A 339 58.34 -44.88 -0.13
N TYR A 340 59.27 -45.43 -0.92
CA TYR A 340 59.42 -45.12 -2.34
C TYR A 340 60.15 -46.24 -3.10
N PRO A 341 59.57 -47.46 -3.14
CA PRO A 341 60.22 -48.67 -3.70
C PRO A 341 60.58 -48.58 -5.18
N THR A 342 59.94 -47.69 -5.95
CA THR A 342 60.14 -47.54 -7.40
C THR A 342 61.35 -46.68 -7.78
N MET A 343 62.07 -46.10 -6.82
CA MET A 343 63.26 -45.26 -7.08
C MET A 343 64.57 -46.08 -7.06
N PRO A 344 65.61 -45.70 -7.83
CA PRO A 344 66.94 -46.31 -7.72
C PRO A 344 67.54 -46.13 -6.33
N LEU A 345 68.23 -47.16 -5.80
CA LEU A 345 68.74 -47.21 -4.42
C LEU A 345 69.57 -45.98 -4.02
N GLU A 346 70.38 -45.43 -4.91
CA GLU A 346 71.14 -44.20 -4.63
C GLU A 346 70.23 -42.98 -4.37
N LYS A 347 69.21 -42.79 -5.21
CA LYS A 347 68.20 -41.73 -5.04
C LYS A 347 67.33 -41.99 -3.81
N GLN A 348 67.09 -43.25 -3.46
CA GLN A 348 66.43 -43.63 -2.21
C GLN A 348 67.22 -43.13 -0.99
N ARG A 349 68.53 -43.44 -0.91
CA ARG A 349 69.39 -43.04 0.22
C ARG A 349 69.50 -41.52 0.35
N LEU A 350 69.74 -40.80 -0.75
CA LEU A 350 69.83 -39.34 -0.76
C LEU A 350 68.52 -38.69 -0.26
N ARG A 351 67.36 -39.22 -0.67
CA ARG A 351 66.06 -38.72 -0.23
C ARG A 351 65.85 -38.96 1.27
N LEU A 352 66.18 -40.15 1.78
CA LEU A 352 66.07 -40.44 3.22
C LEU A 352 66.97 -39.50 4.04
N LEU A 353 68.25 -39.40 3.68
CA LEU A 353 69.23 -38.62 4.44
C LEU A 353 68.89 -37.12 4.47
N GLY A 354 68.36 -36.57 3.37
CA GLY A 354 67.84 -35.19 3.34
C GLY A 354 66.71 -34.97 4.35
N SER A 355 65.69 -35.84 4.33
CA SER A 355 64.56 -35.77 5.27
C SER A 355 64.98 -36.01 6.73
N LEU A 356 65.94 -36.91 6.98
CA LEU A 356 66.51 -37.12 8.31
C LEU A 356 67.32 -35.93 8.81
N SER A 357 68.00 -35.18 7.93
CA SER A 357 68.73 -33.97 8.32
C SER A 357 67.79 -32.85 8.75
N GLN A 358 66.69 -32.68 8.03
CA GLN A 358 65.62 -31.76 8.42
C GLN A 358 65.01 -32.16 9.79
N LEU A 359 64.78 -33.47 10.02
CA LEU A 359 64.29 -33.99 11.30
C LEU A 359 65.30 -33.77 12.44
N ALA A 360 66.59 -34.03 12.21
CA ALA A 360 67.67 -33.78 13.18
C ALA A 360 67.77 -32.29 13.53
N ALA A 361 67.68 -31.40 12.55
CA ALA A 361 67.68 -29.95 12.76
C ALA A 361 66.43 -29.44 13.51
N GLN A 362 65.26 -30.06 13.31
CA GLN A 362 64.02 -29.73 14.02
C GLN A 362 63.99 -30.22 15.46
N THR A 363 64.57 -31.39 15.75
CA THR A 363 64.42 -32.09 17.05
C THR A 363 65.66 -31.99 17.93
N GLY A 364 66.84 -31.79 17.37
CA GLY A 364 68.13 -31.84 18.09
C GLY A 364 68.55 -33.25 18.52
N ALA A 365 67.81 -34.29 18.14
CA ALA A 365 68.14 -35.68 18.45
C ALA A 365 69.40 -36.13 17.69
N GLU A 366 70.19 -37.02 18.28
CA GLU A 366 71.26 -37.70 17.57
C GLU A 366 70.62 -38.67 16.57
N VAL A 367 70.85 -38.51 15.27
CA VAL A 367 70.30 -39.42 14.25
C VAL A 367 71.43 -40.26 13.66
N THR A 368 71.26 -41.58 13.63
CA THR A 368 72.17 -42.54 12.98
C THR A 368 71.39 -43.38 11.98
N CYS A 369 71.64 -43.18 10.69
CA CYS A 369 71.06 -44.00 9.63
C CYS A 369 72.02 -45.16 9.30
N VAL A 370 71.53 -46.40 9.35
CA VAL A 370 72.28 -47.61 9.03
C VAL A 370 71.80 -48.16 7.68
N PHE A 371 72.72 -48.41 6.75
CA PHE A 371 72.44 -49.09 5.49
C PHE A 371 73.19 -50.43 5.44
N ASP A 372 72.62 -51.41 4.73
CA ASP A 372 73.30 -52.68 4.48
C ASP A 372 74.46 -52.48 3.49
N GLY A 373 75.66 -52.90 3.92
CA GLY A 373 76.89 -52.88 3.13
C GLY A 373 76.90 -53.86 1.96
N ALA A 374 76.10 -54.93 2.00
CA ALA A 374 76.07 -55.96 0.96
C ALA A 374 75.48 -55.46 -0.37
N GLU A 375 74.64 -54.41 -0.35
CA GLU A 375 74.08 -53.80 -1.56
C GLU A 375 75.01 -52.72 -2.19
N LEU A 376 76.30 -52.63 -1.79
CA LEU A 376 77.27 -51.66 -2.32
C LEU A 376 78.34 -52.28 -3.24
N ALA A 377 78.34 -51.87 -4.51
CA ALA A 377 79.36 -52.26 -5.49
C ALA A 377 80.66 -51.42 -5.42
N ALA A 378 80.66 -50.28 -4.72
CA ALA A 378 81.82 -49.40 -4.55
C ALA A 378 81.69 -48.55 -3.28
N PRO A 379 82.79 -48.01 -2.72
CA PRO A 379 82.75 -47.07 -1.59
C PRO A 379 81.97 -45.80 -1.97
N VAL A 380 80.89 -45.53 -1.24
CA VAL A 380 80.02 -44.37 -1.53
C VAL A 380 80.47 -43.16 -0.74
N LEU A 381 81.06 -42.20 -1.46
CA LEU A 381 81.44 -40.88 -0.93
C LEU A 381 80.21 -39.97 -0.79
N LEU A 382 79.33 -40.29 0.16
CA LEU A 382 78.30 -39.38 0.62
C LEU A 382 78.90 -38.43 1.66
N ALA A 383 78.81 -37.12 1.43
CA ALA A 383 78.96 -36.15 2.51
C ALA A 383 77.71 -36.26 3.41
N PRO A 384 77.83 -36.71 4.67
CA PRO A 384 76.66 -36.87 5.52
C PRO A 384 76.03 -35.49 5.79
N PRO A 385 74.71 -35.33 5.64
CA PRO A 385 74.03 -34.09 5.99
C PRO A 385 74.26 -33.72 7.46
N ARG A 386 74.29 -32.41 7.74
CA ARG A 386 74.50 -31.92 9.12
C ARG A 386 73.46 -32.52 10.07
N GLY A 387 73.92 -33.05 11.21
CA GLY A 387 73.08 -33.67 12.23
C GLY A 387 72.72 -35.14 12.00
N VAL A 388 73.09 -35.74 10.86
CA VAL A 388 72.85 -37.17 10.58
C VAL A 388 74.17 -37.91 10.46
N ARG A 389 74.30 -38.95 11.26
CA ARG A 389 75.39 -39.92 11.28
C ARG A 389 75.03 -41.10 10.37
N VAL A 390 75.95 -41.65 9.57
CA VAL A 390 75.62 -42.56 8.46
C VAL A 390 76.57 -43.76 8.43
N LEU A 391 76.06 -44.87 8.93
CA LEU A 391 76.79 -46.13 9.02
C LEU A 391 76.40 -47.09 7.89
N PHE A 392 77.41 -47.82 7.40
CA PHE A 392 77.23 -48.96 6.53
C PHE A 392 77.69 -50.21 7.27
N SER A 393 76.95 -51.31 7.18
CA SER A 393 77.40 -52.56 7.78
C SER A 393 78.65 -53.10 7.08
N LYS A 394 79.53 -53.79 7.83
CA LYS A 394 80.71 -54.45 7.27
C LYS A 394 80.28 -55.68 6.47
N ALA A 395 81.09 -56.08 5.48
CA ALA A 395 80.84 -57.31 4.71
C ALA A 395 80.71 -58.52 5.66
N GLY A 396 79.59 -59.25 5.57
CA GLY A 396 79.26 -60.37 6.45
C GLY A 396 78.46 -60.01 7.72
N VAL A 397 78.15 -58.73 7.96
CA VAL A 397 77.27 -58.28 9.05
C VAL A 397 76.05 -57.59 8.43
N THR A 398 74.84 -57.99 8.83
CA THR A 398 73.60 -57.33 8.37
C THR A 398 73.41 -55.97 9.06
N ALA A 399 72.63 -55.08 8.45
CA ALA A 399 72.23 -53.82 9.08
C ALA A 399 71.53 -54.07 10.44
N ASP A 400 70.72 -55.13 10.52
CA ASP A 400 69.96 -55.54 11.70
C ASP A 400 70.85 -55.83 12.92
N GLU A 401 71.93 -56.60 12.73
CA GLU A 401 72.85 -56.91 13.83
C GLU A 401 73.71 -55.69 14.20
N LEU A 402 74.08 -54.84 13.25
CA LEU A 402 74.73 -53.56 13.56
C LEU A 402 73.81 -52.63 14.37
N ILE A 403 72.51 -52.56 14.04
CA ILE A 403 71.51 -51.82 14.83
C ILE A 403 71.41 -52.39 16.25
N ARG A 404 71.37 -53.72 16.41
CA ARG A 404 71.38 -54.37 17.74
C ARG A 404 72.65 -54.07 18.52
N GLN A 405 73.82 -54.07 17.87
CA GLN A 405 75.10 -53.73 18.50
C GLN A 405 75.15 -52.27 18.96
N LEU A 406 74.69 -51.33 18.12
CA LEU A 406 74.55 -49.92 18.49
C LEU A 406 73.67 -49.77 19.75
N VAL A 407 72.47 -50.35 19.74
CA VAL A 407 71.53 -50.27 20.88
C VAL A 407 72.13 -50.88 22.16
N ARG A 408 72.80 -52.04 22.07
CA ARG A 408 73.43 -52.69 23.23
C ARG A 408 74.60 -51.90 23.83
N ALA A 409 75.29 -51.10 23.02
CA ALA A 409 76.44 -50.33 23.46
C ALA A 409 76.05 -48.94 24.02
N GLU A 410 74.83 -48.46 23.73
CA GLU A 410 74.30 -47.25 24.37
C GLU A 410 74.00 -47.51 25.87
N PRO A 411 74.33 -46.59 26.79
CA PRO A 411 74.13 -46.75 28.22
C PRO A 411 72.66 -46.95 28.61
N SER A 412 72.43 -47.85 29.55
CA SER A 412 71.12 -48.04 30.18
C SER A 412 70.59 -46.72 30.75
N GLY A 413 69.49 -46.22 30.18
CA GLY A 413 68.84 -44.95 30.55
C GLY A 413 68.81 -43.90 29.45
N ARG A 414 69.66 -44.02 28.40
CA ARG A 414 69.54 -43.15 27.22
C ARG A 414 68.24 -43.47 26.46
N PRO A 415 67.43 -42.48 26.05
CA PRO A 415 66.31 -42.73 25.15
C PRO A 415 66.83 -43.12 23.76
N VAL A 416 66.78 -44.41 23.41
CA VAL A 416 67.11 -44.91 22.07
C VAL A 416 65.83 -45.30 21.36
N VAL A 417 65.63 -44.78 20.15
CA VAL A 417 64.48 -45.04 19.28
C VAL A 417 65.00 -45.73 18.02
N VAL A 418 64.42 -46.87 17.65
CA VAL A 418 64.85 -47.64 16.48
C VAL A 418 63.70 -47.68 15.48
N VAL A 419 63.95 -47.21 14.27
CA VAL A 419 62.97 -47.28 13.17
C VAL A 419 63.34 -48.42 12.23
N SER A 420 62.48 -49.43 12.16
CA SER A 420 62.54 -50.51 11.16
C SER A 420 61.13 -51.08 10.92
N THR A 421 60.99 -51.90 9.88
CA THR A 421 59.81 -52.72 9.62
C THR A 421 60.00 -54.20 9.99
N ASP A 422 61.23 -54.60 10.32
CA ASP A 422 61.51 -55.97 10.73
C ASP A 422 61.11 -56.21 12.20
N ARG A 423 60.30 -57.25 12.43
CA ARG A 423 59.84 -57.64 13.77
C ARG A 423 60.96 -58.24 14.62
N GLU A 424 61.90 -58.96 14.02
CA GLU A 424 63.04 -59.54 14.73
C GLU A 424 63.95 -58.43 15.24
N VAL A 425 64.17 -57.37 14.45
CA VAL A 425 64.90 -56.17 14.91
C VAL A 425 64.14 -55.50 16.06
N ALA A 426 62.84 -55.26 15.90
CA ALA A 426 62.01 -54.61 16.91
C ALA A 426 62.06 -55.34 18.28
N ASP A 427 61.89 -56.66 18.28
CA ASP A 427 61.96 -57.48 19.50
C ASP A 427 63.38 -57.52 20.09
N GLY A 428 64.41 -57.55 19.24
CA GLY A 428 65.81 -57.57 19.64
C GLY A 428 66.23 -56.28 20.35
N VAL A 429 65.84 -55.12 19.82
CA VAL A 429 66.19 -53.80 20.38
C VAL A 429 65.34 -53.43 21.59
N ALA A 430 64.07 -53.88 21.64
CA ALA A 430 63.21 -53.72 22.81
C ALA A 430 63.78 -54.43 24.06
N LYS A 431 64.33 -55.65 23.89
CA LYS A 431 65.02 -56.39 24.96
C LYS A 431 66.27 -55.67 25.48
N SER A 432 66.90 -54.82 24.65
CA SER A 432 68.05 -53.98 25.02
C SER A 432 67.66 -52.56 25.47
N GLY A 433 66.36 -52.28 25.67
CA GLY A 433 65.87 -51.04 26.26
C GLY A 433 65.52 -49.91 25.29
N ALA A 434 65.68 -50.13 23.97
CA ALA A 434 65.23 -49.15 22.97
C ALA A 434 63.73 -49.23 22.70
N ARG A 435 63.19 -48.17 22.08
CA ARG A 435 61.80 -48.08 21.62
C ARG A 435 61.73 -48.38 20.11
N PRO A 436 61.21 -49.55 19.68
CA PRO A 436 60.97 -49.79 18.26
C PRO A 436 59.81 -48.93 17.76
N VAL A 437 59.93 -48.42 16.54
CA VAL A 437 58.94 -47.59 15.84
C VAL A 437 58.84 -48.06 14.39
N ALA A 438 57.63 -48.22 13.86
CA ALA A 438 57.43 -48.67 12.49
C ALA A 438 57.91 -47.62 11.46
N SER A 439 58.56 -48.07 10.38
CA SER A 439 58.99 -47.21 9.25
C SER A 439 57.89 -46.28 8.71
N VAL A 440 56.64 -46.75 8.70
CA VAL A 440 55.46 -45.97 8.28
C VAL A 440 55.22 -44.74 9.17
N THR A 441 55.49 -44.83 10.47
CA THR A 441 55.35 -43.72 11.43
C THR A 441 56.39 -42.64 11.14
N LEU A 442 57.65 -43.04 10.88
CA LEU A 442 58.69 -42.10 10.45
C LEU A 442 58.33 -41.45 9.10
N LEU A 443 57.91 -42.22 8.10
CA LEU A 443 57.55 -41.69 6.78
C LEU A 443 56.40 -40.66 6.86
N LYS A 444 55.34 -40.95 7.64
CA LYS A 444 54.24 -40.00 7.91
C LYS A 444 54.72 -38.73 8.63
N ARG A 445 55.77 -38.81 9.44
CA ARG A 445 56.36 -37.66 10.12
C ARG A 445 57.28 -36.84 9.20
N LEU A 446 58.00 -37.50 8.31
CA LEU A 446 58.87 -36.88 7.31
C LEU A 446 58.06 -36.21 6.19
N SER A 447 56.82 -36.63 5.92
CA SER A 447 55.92 -35.99 4.94
C SER A 447 55.11 -34.80 5.48
N ARG A 448 55.34 -34.39 6.73
CA ARG A 448 54.63 -33.28 7.42
C ARG A 448 55.42 -31.98 7.48
N GLY A 449 56.69 -31.98 7.04
CA GLY A 449 57.58 -30.81 6.96
C GLY A 449 58.24 -30.74 5.59
#